data_AF-A0A077M8J5-F1
#
_entry.id   AF-A0A077M8J5-F1
#
_cell.length_a   1.000
_cell.length_b   1.000
_cell.length_c   1.000
_cell.angle_alpha   90.00
_cell.angle_beta   90.00
_cell.angle_gamma   90.00
#
_symmetry.space_group_name_H-M   'P 1'
#
loop_
_entity.id
_entity.type
_entity.pdbx_description
1 polymer ?
#
loop_
_entity_poly.entity_id
_entity_poly.type
_entity_poly.pdbx_seq_one_letter_code
_entity_poly.pdbx_strand_id
1 'polypeptide(L)'
;MNALASRRRHPAAIALLLLLGLFVTGGAYAALAPKPAVAAEASSDQIQQGKQLFLQNCATCHGIGALGTDEGPSLAGVGAAAVDFQMGTGRMPMAGPGIQAPRNVPSFDAEKIAAIGAYIQSLAPGPAVPDAKYTSGEGGDPGKGGMIFRTNCSMCHNSAGAGGALTRGKYAPSLHNVDAKYIYEAMLTGPQSMPVFNDMNLSPEAKADVIAYLKTMHEEGNPGGMALGSLGPVSEGLVAWIFGLGILIGAAYWLGQKGA
;
A
#
# COMPACT_ATOMS: atom_id res chain seq x y z
N MET A 1 -6.80 -56.14 38.98
CA MET A 1 -6.24 -54.80 38.67
C MET A 1 -5.64 -54.80 37.26
N ASN A 2 -6.26 -54.03 36.37
CA ASN A 2 -5.70 -53.42 35.15
C ASN A 2 -5.25 -54.28 33.94
N ALA A 3 -6.17 -55.05 33.34
CA ALA A 3 -6.04 -55.51 31.95
C ALA A 3 -5.86 -54.32 30.97
N LEU A 4 -6.43 -53.16 31.30
CA LEU A 4 -6.26 -51.90 30.58
C LEU A 4 -4.83 -51.35 30.64
N ALA A 5 -4.03 -51.65 31.68
CA ALA A 5 -2.65 -51.16 31.79
C ALA A 5 -1.64 -51.99 30.98
N SER A 6 -1.89 -53.29 30.81
CA SER A 6 -1.10 -54.18 29.94
C SER A 6 -1.27 -53.79 28.46
N ARG A 7 -2.49 -53.46 28.04
CA ARG A 7 -2.80 -53.08 26.65
C ARG A 7 -2.30 -51.69 26.25
N ARG A 8 -2.01 -50.80 27.22
CA ARG A 8 -1.45 -49.45 27.00
C ARG A 8 0.00 -49.46 26.50
N ARG A 9 0.74 -50.56 26.67
CA ARG A 9 2.17 -50.67 26.30
C ARG A 9 2.39 -51.46 25.00
N HIS A 10 1.32 -51.84 24.31
CA HIS A 10 1.41 -52.60 23.06
C HIS A 10 1.79 -51.67 21.89
N PRO A 11 2.76 -52.02 21.04
CA PRO A 11 3.23 -51.13 19.94
C PRO A 11 2.12 -50.72 18.98
N ALA A 12 1.10 -51.58 18.78
CA ALA A 12 -0.08 -51.24 17.98
C ALA A 12 -0.92 -50.10 18.57
N ALA A 13 -0.96 -49.92 19.90
CA ALA A 13 -1.67 -48.80 20.53
C ALA A 13 -0.96 -47.47 20.27
N ILE A 14 0.38 -47.48 20.22
CA ILE A 14 1.19 -46.31 19.87
C ILE A 14 0.97 -45.95 18.39
N ALA A 15 1.00 -46.92 17.48
CA ALA A 15 0.74 -46.70 16.06
C ALA A 15 -0.67 -46.12 15.81
N LEU A 16 -1.67 -46.63 16.52
CA LEU A 16 -3.05 -46.15 16.40
C LEU A 16 -3.20 -44.71 16.90
N LEU A 17 -2.55 -44.35 18.01
CA LEU A 17 -2.55 -42.99 18.54
C LEU A 17 -1.82 -42.00 17.63
N LEU A 18 -0.72 -42.43 16.99
CA LEU A 18 0.00 -41.61 16.01
C LEU A 18 -0.84 -41.38 14.75
N LEU A 19 -1.52 -42.42 14.24
CA LEU A 19 -2.43 -42.28 13.10
C LEU A 19 -3.62 -41.36 13.43
N LEU A 20 -4.21 -41.51 14.62
CA LEU A 20 -5.28 -40.63 15.09
C LEU A 20 -4.79 -39.18 15.21
N GLY A 21 -3.60 -38.98 15.79
CA GLY A 21 -2.96 -37.68 15.89
C GLY A 21 -2.74 -37.05 14.52
N LEU A 22 -2.22 -37.80 13.55
CA LEU A 22 -1.98 -37.34 12.18
C LEU A 22 -3.27 -36.99 11.45
N PHE A 23 -4.33 -37.78 11.66
CA PHE A 23 -5.65 -37.51 11.08
C PHE A 23 -6.29 -36.25 11.68
N VAL A 24 -6.19 -36.07 12.99
CA VAL A 24 -6.74 -34.89 13.67
C VAL A 24 -5.97 -33.62 13.28
N THR A 25 -4.65 -33.66 13.27
CA THR A 25 -3.84 -32.50 12.85
C THR A 25 -3.98 -32.22 11.36
N GLY A 26 -4.01 -33.25 10.51
CA GLY A 26 -4.26 -33.12 9.08
C GLY A 26 -5.65 -32.57 8.77
N GLY A 27 -6.69 -33.04 9.47
CA GLY A 27 -8.05 -32.54 9.33
C GLY A 27 -8.23 -31.11 9.85
N ALA A 28 -7.63 -30.78 11.01
CA ALA A 28 -7.62 -29.43 11.54
C ALA A 28 -6.87 -28.47 10.60
N TYR A 29 -5.72 -28.89 10.07
CA TYR A 29 -4.99 -28.11 9.07
C TYR A 29 -5.82 -27.93 7.80
N ALA A 30 -6.48 -28.96 7.26
CA ALA A 30 -7.31 -28.81 6.08
C ALA A 30 -8.53 -27.88 6.29
N ALA A 31 -9.10 -27.86 7.51
CA ALA A 31 -10.23 -27.00 7.84
C ALA A 31 -9.81 -25.53 8.09
N LEU A 32 -8.61 -25.32 8.64
CA LEU A 32 -8.07 -24.00 8.99
C LEU A 32 -7.10 -23.45 7.94
N ALA A 33 -6.71 -24.27 6.95
CA ALA A 33 -5.83 -23.86 5.88
C ALA A 33 -6.47 -22.67 5.16
N PRO A 34 -5.69 -21.61 4.88
CA PRO A 34 -6.15 -20.53 4.03
C PRO A 34 -6.62 -21.14 2.71
N LYS A 35 -7.90 -20.94 2.38
CA LYS A 35 -8.38 -21.24 1.04
C LYS A 35 -7.59 -20.38 0.07
N PRO A 36 -7.05 -20.93 -1.03
CA PRO A 36 -6.46 -20.09 -2.07
C PRO A 36 -7.51 -19.05 -2.46
N ALA A 37 -7.12 -17.78 -2.46
CA ALA A 37 -7.98 -16.69 -2.84
C ALA A 37 -8.44 -16.94 -4.28
N VAL A 38 -9.71 -17.29 -4.45
CA VAL A 38 -10.34 -17.36 -5.77
C VAL A 38 -10.61 -15.91 -6.16
N ALA A 39 -9.62 -15.26 -6.77
CA ALA A 39 -9.89 -14.10 -7.61
C ALA A 39 -10.92 -14.54 -8.67
N ALA A 40 -11.80 -13.63 -9.11
CA ALA A 40 -12.57 -13.86 -10.32
C ALA A 40 -11.58 -14.36 -11.38
N GLU A 41 -11.71 -15.62 -11.81
CA GLU A 41 -10.73 -16.23 -12.70
C GLU A 41 -10.70 -15.37 -13.96
N ALA A 42 -9.59 -14.65 -14.16
CA ALA A 42 -9.38 -13.90 -15.38
C ALA A 42 -9.51 -14.88 -16.53
N SER A 43 -10.30 -14.51 -17.55
CA SER A 43 -10.50 -15.40 -18.69
C SER A 43 -9.16 -15.67 -19.37
N SER A 44 -9.06 -16.83 -20.04
CA SER A 44 -7.89 -17.15 -20.89
C SER A 44 -7.56 -16.00 -21.84
N ASP A 45 -8.59 -15.33 -22.35
CA ASP A 45 -8.48 -14.24 -23.32
C ASP A 45 -7.89 -12.98 -22.67
N GLN A 46 -8.31 -12.64 -21.45
CA GLN A 46 -7.75 -11.52 -20.69
C GLN A 46 -6.26 -11.75 -20.38
N ILE A 47 -5.88 -12.97 -20.00
CA ILE A 47 -4.47 -13.33 -19.75
C ILE A 47 -3.64 -13.24 -21.03
N GLN A 48 -4.18 -13.72 -22.16
CA GLN A 48 -3.50 -13.62 -23.46
C GLN A 48 -3.33 -12.16 -23.91
N GLN A 49 -4.37 -11.33 -23.74
CA GLN A 49 -4.29 -9.90 -24.01
C GLN A 49 -3.23 -9.23 -23.13
N GLY A 50 -3.23 -9.51 -21.83
CA GLY A 50 -2.23 -9.02 -20.87
C GLY A 50 -0.81 -9.41 -21.27
N LYS A 51 -0.61 -10.65 -21.71
CA LYS A 51 0.68 -11.14 -22.22
C LYS A 51 1.15 -10.33 -23.44
N GLN A 52 0.27 -10.07 -24.40
CA GLN A 52 0.64 -9.29 -25.59
C GLN A 52 1.05 -7.86 -25.22
N LEU A 53 0.28 -7.21 -24.36
CA LEU A 53 0.58 -5.87 -23.85
C LEU A 53 1.92 -5.85 -23.10
N PHE A 54 2.16 -6.85 -22.25
CA PHE A 54 3.42 -6.99 -21.51
C PHE A 54 4.63 -7.16 -22.43
N LEU A 55 4.53 -8.02 -23.45
CA LEU A 55 5.61 -8.26 -24.40
C LEU A 55 5.96 -7.01 -25.22
N GLN A 56 4.96 -6.16 -25.52
CA GLN A 56 5.15 -4.95 -26.31
C GLN A 56 5.72 -3.78 -25.47
N ASN A 57 5.41 -3.70 -24.18
CA ASN A 57 5.64 -2.49 -23.39
C ASN A 57 6.53 -2.68 -22.16
N CYS A 58 6.71 -3.91 -21.67
CA CYS A 58 7.34 -4.16 -20.36
C CYS A 58 8.51 -5.16 -20.43
N ALA A 59 8.48 -6.09 -21.39
CA ALA A 59 9.44 -7.19 -21.48
C ALA A 59 10.89 -6.75 -21.71
N THR A 60 11.13 -5.55 -22.24
CA THR A 60 12.49 -5.02 -22.41
C THR A 60 13.20 -4.87 -21.07
N CYS A 61 12.51 -4.37 -20.03
CA CYS A 61 13.10 -4.18 -18.70
C CYS A 61 12.82 -5.37 -17.76
N HIS A 62 11.62 -5.96 -17.84
CA HIS A 62 11.21 -7.03 -16.93
C HIS A 62 11.46 -8.45 -17.48
N GLY A 63 11.99 -8.56 -18.70
CA GLY A 63 12.24 -9.82 -19.39
C GLY A 63 10.97 -10.44 -19.96
N ILE A 64 11.11 -11.28 -20.99
CA ILE A 64 9.98 -11.95 -21.68
C ILE A 64 9.13 -12.80 -20.72
N GLY A 65 9.76 -13.37 -19.68
CA GLY A 65 9.08 -14.17 -18.65
C GLY A 65 8.73 -13.41 -17.38
N ALA A 66 8.86 -12.07 -17.35
CA ALA A 66 8.65 -11.24 -16.16
C ALA A 66 9.58 -11.57 -14.97
N LEU A 67 10.74 -12.19 -15.24
CA LEU A 67 11.73 -12.59 -14.23
C LEU A 67 12.78 -11.50 -13.93
N GLY A 68 12.68 -10.35 -14.58
CA GLY A 68 13.62 -9.24 -14.45
C GLY A 68 14.79 -9.34 -15.41
N THR A 69 15.52 -8.23 -15.52
CA THR A 69 16.80 -8.07 -16.22
C THR A 69 17.68 -7.11 -15.40
N ASP A 70 18.85 -6.73 -15.92
CA ASP A 70 19.65 -5.67 -15.30
C ASP A 70 18.95 -4.29 -15.36
N GLU A 71 18.00 -4.10 -16.28
CA GLU A 71 17.24 -2.87 -16.48
C GLU A 71 15.97 -2.78 -15.63
N GLY A 72 15.53 -3.89 -15.03
CA GLY A 72 14.26 -3.92 -14.30
C GLY A 72 14.10 -5.15 -13.39
N PRO A 73 13.44 -4.98 -12.22
CA PRO A 73 13.31 -6.07 -11.27
C PRO A 73 12.41 -7.19 -11.78
N SER A 74 12.51 -8.35 -11.13
CA SER A 74 11.53 -9.42 -11.31
C SER A 74 10.12 -8.97 -10.90
N LEU A 75 9.12 -9.40 -11.67
CA LEU A 75 7.70 -9.23 -11.34
C LEU A 75 7.09 -10.54 -10.81
N ALA A 76 7.89 -11.57 -10.58
CA ALA A 76 7.39 -12.80 -9.99
C ALA A 76 6.90 -12.53 -8.55
N GLY A 77 5.64 -12.86 -8.26
CA GLY A 77 5.07 -12.76 -6.92
C GLY A 77 4.65 -11.35 -6.47
N VAL A 78 4.81 -10.32 -7.33
CA VAL A 78 4.38 -8.94 -6.98
C VAL A 78 2.85 -8.81 -6.94
N GLY A 79 2.15 -9.62 -7.74
CA GLY A 79 0.69 -9.70 -7.78
C GLY A 79 -0.01 -8.58 -8.56
N ALA A 80 -1.30 -8.80 -8.82
CA ALA A 80 -2.14 -7.87 -9.59
C ALA A 80 -2.32 -6.52 -8.88
N ALA A 81 -2.35 -6.46 -7.55
CA ALA A 81 -2.44 -5.20 -6.80
C ALA A 81 -1.23 -4.29 -7.04
N ALA A 82 -0.02 -4.86 -7.14
CA ALA A 82 1.17 -4.06 -7.41
C ALA A 82 1.15 -3.50 -8.84
N VAL A 83 0.65 -4.28 -9.80
CA VAL A 83 0.48 -3.82 -11.19
C VAL A 83 -0.56 -2.71 -11.27
N ASP A 84 -1.73 -2.89 -10.64
CA ASP A 84 -2.79 -1.88 -10.62
C ASP A 84 -2.31 -0.58 -9.96
N PHE A 85 -1.62 -0.67 -8.83
CA PHE A 85 -1.03 0.49 -8.17
C PHE A 85 0.00 1.20 -9.04
N GLN A 86 1.00 0.48 -9.57
CA GLN A 86 2.10 1.13 -10.30
C GLN A 86 1.61 1.72 -11.62
N MET A 87 0.74 1.02 -12.36
CA MET A 87 0.25 1.50 -13.65
C MET A 87 -0.91 2.48 -13.51
N GLY A 88 -1.84 2.23 -12.59
CA GLY A 88 -2.99 3.09 -12.33
C GLY A 88 -2.64 4.43 -11.70
N THR A 89 -1.47 4.51 -11.03
CA THR A 89 -0.90 5.79 -10.59
C THR A 89 0.11 6.39 -11.57
N GLY A 90 0.26 5.79 -12.76
CA GLY A 90 1.17 6.22 -13.82
C GLY A 90 2.66 6.15 -13.49
N ARG A 91 3.05 5.47 -12.42
CA ARG A 91 4.46 5.25 -12.07
C ARG A 91 5.15 4.31 -13.04
N MET A 92 4.40 3.34 -13.56
CA MET A 92 4.84 2.41 -14.58
C MET A 92 3.93 2.50 -15.82
N PRO A 93 4.50 2.34 -17.03
CA PRO A 93 5.93 2.22 -17.33
C PRO A 93 6.71 3.52 -17.04
N MET A 94 7.93 3.38 -16.54
CA MET A 94 8.83 4.53 -16.39
C MET A 94 9.42 4.94 -17.74
N ALA A 95 9.63 6.24 -17.94
CA ALA A 95 10.33 6.75 -19.12
C ALA A 95 11.83 6.37 -19.16
N GLY A 96 12.41 6.05 -18.00
CA GLY A 96 13.80 5.60 -17.87
C GLY A 96 14.19 5.33 -16.41
N PRO A 97 15.42 4.88 -16.16
CA PRO A 97 15.93 4.66 -14.81
C PRO A 97 15.91 5.95 -13.98
N GLY A 98 15.57 5.82 -12.70
CA GLY A 98 15.51 6.95 -11.77
C GLY A 98 15.63 6.51 -10.32
N ILE A 99 15.82 7.48 -9.42
CA ILE A 99 15.96 7.24 -7.97
C ILE A 99 14.67 6.65 -7.36
N GLN A 100 13.52 7.08 -7.89
CA GLN A 100 12.18 6.64 -7.51
C GLN A 100 11.23 6.96 -8.68
N ALA A 101 10.23 6.12 -8.92
CA ALA A 101 9.19 6.39 -9.92
C ALA A 101 8.18 7.41 -9.38
N PRO A 102 8.11 8.64 -9.93
CA PRO A 102 7.12 9.62 -9.50
C PRO A 102 5.73 9.24 -10.03
N ARG A 103 4.68 9.75 -9.36
CA ARG A 103 3.31 9.66 -9.89
C ARG A 103 3.27 10.38 -11.25
N ASN A 104 2.56 9.81 -12.22
CA ASN A 104 2.35 10.42 -13.53
C ASN A 104 0.93 10.13 -14.03
N VAL A 105 0.62 10.60 -15.24
CA VAL A 105 -0.61 10.23 -15.94
C VAL A 105 -0.51 8.77 -16.38
N PRO A 106 -1.52 7.92 -16.08
CA PRO A 106 -1.55 6.54 -16.54
C PRO A 106 -1.45 6.44 -18.06
N SER A 107 -0.55 5.57 -18.55
CA SER A 107 -0.37 5.32 -19.99
C SER A 107 -1.39 4.33 -20.55
N PHE A 108 -2.09 3.61 -19.68
CA PHE A 108 -3.04 2.56 -20.01
C PHE A 108 -4.38 2.84 -19.31
N ASP A 109 -5.46 2.41 -19.94
CA ASP A 109 -6.79 2.38 -19.34
C ASP A 109 -6.90 1.23 -18.31
N ALA A 110 -7.97 1.26 -17.52
CA ALA A 110 -8.19 0.30 -16.43
C ALA A 110 -8.29 -1.14 -16.94
N GLU A 111 -8.89 -1.35 -18.12
CA GLU A 111 -9.07 -2.66 -18.74
C GLU A 111 -7.71 -3.28 -19.13
N LYS A 112 -6.82 -2.51 -19.76
CA LYS A 112 -5.47 -2.97 -20.11
C LYS A 112 -4.62 -3.22 -18.88
N ILE A 113 -4.72 -2.37 -17.86
CA ILE A 113 -4.03 -2.57 -16.58
C ILE A 113 -4.49 -3.87 -15.92
N ALA A 114 -5.79 -4.12 -15.87
CA ALA A 114 -6.36 -5.35 -15.33
C ALA A 114 -5.91 -6.59 -16.13
N ALA A 115 -5.82 -6.50 -17.46
CA ALA A 115 -5.31 -7.59 -18.31
C ALA A 115 -3.83 -7.89 -18.03
N ILE A 116 -2.98 -6.86 -17.95
CA ILE A 116 -1.56 -7.04 -17.60
C ILE A 116 -1.42 -7.60 -16.18
N GLY A 117 -2.19 -7.09 -15.22
CA GLY A 117 -2.24 -7.60 -13.84
C GLY A 117 -2.63 -9.07 -13.77
N ALA A 118 -3.65 -9.48 -14.53
CA ALA A 118 -4.06 -10.88 -14.65
C ALA A 118 -2.95 -11.77 -15.24
N TYR A 119 -2.23 -11.30 -16.26
CA TYR A 119 -1.09 -12.03 -16.81
C TYR A 119 0.03 -12.20 -15.78
N ILE A 120 0.44 -11.15 -15.08
CA ILE A 120 1.47 -11.24 -14.04
C ILE A 120 1.03 -12.17 -12.91
N GLN A 121 -0.23 -12.08 -12.47
CA GLN A 121 -0.81 -12.98 -11.46
C GLN A 121 -0.78 -14.45 -11.91
N SER A 122 -0.95 -14.71 -13.22
CA SER A 122 -0.91 -16.07 -13.79
C SER A 122 0.48 -16.70 -13.82
N LEU A 123 1.55 -15.89 -13.86
CA LEU A 123 2.94 -16.37 -13.87
C LEU A 123 3.39 -16.80 -12.47
N ALA A 124 3.18 -15.92 -11.49
CA ALA A 124 3.53 -16.15 -10.09
C ALA A 124 2.56 -15.34 -9.21
N PRO A 125 1.65 -16.02 -8.49
CA PRO A 125 0.64 -15.35 -7.69
C PRO A 125 1.25 -14.44 -6.62
N GLY A 126 0.70 -13.24 -6.49
CA GLY A 126 0.96 -12.31 -5.40
C GLY A 126 -0.35 -11.71 -4.86
N PRO A 127 -0.29 -10.61 -4.11
CA PRO A 127 -1.47 -9.91 -3.62
C PRO A 127 -2.41 -9.50 -4.77
N ALA A 128 -3.69 -9.86 -4.64
CA ALA A 128 -4.73 -9.49 -5.60
C ALA A 128 -5.26 -8.07 -5.33
N VAL A 129 -5.86 -7.46 -6.34
CA VAL A 129 -6.54 -6.17 -6.21
C VAL A 129 -7.60 -6.27 -5.10
N PRO A 130 -7.62 -5.35 -4.13
CA PRO A 130 -8.51 -5.42 -2.98
C PRO A 130 -9.99 -5.25 -3.36
N ASP A 131 -10.87 -5.86 -2.56
CA ASP A 131 -12.31 -5.71 -2.67
C ASP A 131 -12.73 -4.25 -2.42
N ALA A 132 -13.69 -3.76 -3.21
CA ALA A 132 -14.24 -2.42 -3.12
C ALA A 132 -14.73 -2.05 -1.71
N LYS A 133 -15.22 -3.04 -0.94
CA LYS A 133 -15.70 -2.81 0.43
C LYS A 133 -14.62 -2.28 1.39
N TYR A 134 -13.34 -2.54 1.11
CA TYR A 134 -12.22 -2.08 1.94
C TYR A 134 -11.56 -0.80 1.41
N THR A 135 -11.95 -0.36 0.21
CA THR A 135 -11.30 0.75 -0.50
C THR A 135 -12.18 1.98 -0.65
N SER A 136 -13.43 1.98 -0.19
CA SER A 136 -14.29 3.17 -0.19
C SER A 136 -14.01 4.12 1.00
N GLY A 137 -13.41 3.58 2.08
CA GLY A 137 -13.33 4.23 3.38
C GLY A 137 -14.65 4.30 4.14
N GLU A 138 -15.74 3.77 3.56
CA GLU A 138 -17.05 3.73 4.21
C GLU A 138 -17.10 2.57 5.22
N GLY A 139 -17.60 2.86 6.43
CA GLY A 139 -17.67 1.88 7.51
C GLY A 139 -16.35 1.66 8.26
N GLY A 140 -15.26 2.33 7.88
CA GLY A 140 -14.05 2.40 8.69
C GLY A 140 -14.19 3.35 9.88
N ASP A 141 -13.34 3.16 10.89
CA ASP A 141 -13.24 3.99 12.10
C ASP A 141 -12.07 4.99 11.97
N PRO A 142 -12.33 6.29 11.71
CA PRO A 142 -11.28 7.30 11.56
C PRO A 142 -10.42 7.48 12.82
N GLY A 143 -10.96 7.20 14.02
CA GLY A 143 -10.24 7.29 15.27
C GLY A 143 -9.15 6.23 15.36
N LYS A 144 -9.50 4.97 15.07
CA LYS A 144 -8.52 3.87 14.96
C LYS A 144 -7.56 4.08 13.80
N GLY A 145 -8.07 4.50 12.65
CA GLY A 145 -7.27 4.80 11.46
C GLY A 145 -6.19 5.83 11.75
N GLY A 146 -6.54 6.90 12.48
CA GLY A 146 -5.59 7.92 12.90
C GLY A 146 -4.50 7.37 13.83
N MET A 147 -4.84 6.46 14.74
CA MET A 147 -3.84 5.83 15.62
C MET A 147 -2.86 4.98 14.81
N ILE A 148 -3.37 4.20 13.86
CA ILE A 148 -2.54 3.37 12.97
C ILE A 148 -1.64 4.26 12.11
N PHE A 149 -2.20 5.30 11.49
CA PHE A 149 -1.48 6.20 10.62
C PHE A 149 -0.36 6.95 11.36
N ARG A 150 -0.65 7.50 12.54
CA ARG A 150 0.34 8.19 13.37
C ARG A 150 1.48 7.26 13.79
N THR A 151 1.18 6.01 14.11
CA THR A 151 2.17 5.03 14.58
C THR A 151 3.03 4.46 13.45
N ASN A 152 2.46 4.27 12.25
CA ASN A 152 3.12 3.50 11.19
C ASN A 152 3.50 4.32 9.94
N CYS A 153 2.80 5.43 9.66
CA CYS A 153 2.87 6.11 8.36
C CYS A 153 3.38 7.55 8.47
N SER A 154 3.03 8.25 9.55
CA SER A 154 3.30 9.69 9.72
C SER A 154 4.79 10.04 9.72
N MET A 155 5.66 9.12 10.12
CA MET A 155 7.12 9.29 10.10
C MET A 155 7.66 9.55 8.69
N CYS A 156 6.99 9.02 7.67
CA CYS A 156 7.36 9.22 6.26
C CYS A 156 6.44 10.23 5.59
N HIS A 157 5.11 10.09 5.77
CA HIS A 157 4.12 10.85 5.02
C HIS A 157 3.68 12.16 5.68
N ASN A 158 4.30 12.57 6.79
CA ASN A 158 3.87 13.67 7.65
C ASN A 158 2.51 13.37 8.34
N SER A 159 2.25 13.99 9.49
CA SER A 159 1.00 13.82 10.25
C SER A 159 -0.26 14.21 9.46
N ALA A 160 -0.13 15.16 8.54
CA ALA A 160 -1.21 15.60 7.66
C ALA A 160 -1.26 14.84 6.31
N GLY A 161 -0.34 13.89 6.06
CA GLY A 161 -0.26 13.22 4.75
C GLY A 161 0.37 14.08 3.65
N ALA A 162 1.07 15.16 3.99
CA ALA A 162 1.72 16.06 3.02
C ALA A 162 2.93 15.42 2.29
N GLY A 163 3.46 14.30 2.79
CA GLY A 163 4.69 13.68 2.30
C GLY A 163 5.93 14.14 3.07
N GLY A 164 7.10 13.65 2.66
CA GLY A 164 8.35 13.93 3.35
C GLY A 164 9.59 13.47 2.59
N ALA A 165 10.73 14.10 2.84
CA ALA A 165 11.99 13.68 2.24
C ALA A 165 12.49 12.37 2.85
N LEU A 166 13.05 11.50 2.02
CA LEU A 166 13.72 10.26 2.42
C LEU A 166 15.21 10.33 2.04
N THR A 167 15.96 9.32 2.45
CA THR A 167 17.40 9.25 2.14
C THR A 167 17.64 9.05 0.64
N ARG A 168 18.83 9.49 0.19
CA ARG A 168 19.32 9.28 -1.20
C ARG A 168 18.40 9.87 -2.28
N GLY A 169 17.76 11.01 -2.01
CA GLY A 169 16.93 11.73 -2.98
C GLY A 169 15.55 11.13 -3.22
N LYS A 170 15.16 10.11 -2.44
CA LYS A 170 13.78 9.58 -2.43
C LYS A 170 12.87 10.49 -1.60
N TYR A 171 11.57 10.30 -1.73
CA TYR A 171 10.57 10.99 -0.93
C TYR A 171 9.34 10.10 -0.73
N ALA A 172 8.65 10.33 0.37
CA ALA A 172 7.29 9.86 0.58
C ALA A 172 6.34 10.84 -0.14
N PRO A 173 5.52 10.38 -1.09
CA PRO A 173 4.60 11.26 -1.79
C PRO A 173 3.50 11.77 -0.84
N SER A 174 2.88 12.90 -1.21
CA SER A 174 1.64 13.33 -0.58
C SER A 174 0.54 12.30 -0.79
N LEU A 175 -0.30 12.13 0.23
CA LEU A 175 -1.48 11.29 0.24
C LEU A 175 -2.76 12.06 -0.12
N HIS A 176 -2.65 13.37 -0.39
CA HIS A 176 -3.75 14.17 -0.89
C HIS A 176 -4.09 13.79 -2.34
N ASN A 177 -5.38 13.81 -2.69
CA ASN A 177 -5.87 13.50 -4.04
C ASN A 177 -5.38 12.14 -4.58
N VAL A 178 -5.36 11.14 -3.71
CA VAL A 178 -5.05 9.74 -4.05
C VAL A 178 -6.32 8.93 -3.84
N ASP A 179 -6.71 8.14 -4.84
CA ASP A 179 -7.85 7.24 -4.68
C ASP A 179 -7.57 6.22 -3.57
N ALA A 180 -8.60 5.96 -2.77
CA ALA A 180 -8.51 5.09 -1.62
C ALA A 180 -8.11 3.65 -1.97
N LYS A 181 -8.45 3.16 -3.18
CA LYS A 181 -7.92 1.90 -3.73
C LYS A 181 -6.39 1.89 -3.77
N TYR A 182 -5.78 2.94 -4.31
CA TYR A 182 -4.32 3.03 -4.40
C TYR A 182 -3.65 3.22 -3.04
N ILE A 183 -4.33 3.84 -2.07
CA ILE A 183 -3.84 3.88 -0.68
C ILE A 183 -3.81 2.46 -0.09
N TYR A 184 -4.85 1.67 -0.29
CA TYR A 184 -4.89 0.27 0.15
C TYR A 184 -3.76 -0.55 -0.50
N GLU A 185 -3.63 -0.47 -1.82
CA GLU A 185 -2.63 -1.23 -2.57
C GLU A 185 -1.20 -0.80 -2.22
N ALA A 186 -0.97 0.48 -1.95
CA ALA A 186 0.33 0.95 -1.45
C ALA A 186 0.68 0.31 -0.11
N MET A 187 -0.27 0.25 0.84
CA MET A 187 -0.06 -0.46 2.10
C MET A 187 0.19 -1.94 1.87
N LEU A 188 -0.61 -2.59 1.02
CA LEU A 188 -0.54 -4.03 0.76
C LEU A 188 0.78 -4.46 0.08
N THR A 189 1.31 -3.64 -0.82
CA THR A 189 2.41 -4.02 -1.71
C THR A 189 3.76 -3.39 -1.33
N GLY A 190 3.76 -2.32 -0.52
CA GLY A 190 4.97 -1.62 -0.10
C GLY A 190 5.80 -1.08 -1.28
N PRO A 191 5.28 -0.12 -2.06
CA PRO A 191 5.96 0.36 -3.25
C PRO A 191 7.27 1.07 -2.92
N GLN A 192 8.31 0.74 -3.67
CA GLN A 192 9.64 1.35 -3.64
C GLN A 192 10.33 1.28 -2.26
N SER A 193 10.24 2.33 -1.45
CA SER A 193 10.84 2.39 -0.11
C SER A 193 9.82 2.31 1.01
N MET A 194 8.53 2.19 0.68
CA MET A 194 7.48 1.98 1.66
C MET A 194 7.52 0.52 2.16
N PRO A 195 7.47 0.27 3.48
CA PRO A 195 7.36 -1.07 4.02
C PRO A 195 6.07 -1.78 3.57
N VAL A 196 6.10 -3.11 3.52
CA VAL A 196 4.93 -3.93 3.19
C VAL A 196 4.04 -4.12 4.42
N PHE A 197 2.81 -3.65 4.34
CA PHE A 197 1.76 -3.88 5.34
C PHE A 197 0.77 -4.93 4.80
N ASN A 198 1.17 -6.21 4.81
CA ASN A 198 0.33 -7.31 4.35
C ASN A 198 -0.85 -7.58 5.30
N ASP A 199 -1.83 -8.38 4.86
CA ASP A 199 -3.05 -8.63 5.64
C ASP A 199 -2.82 -9.39 6.95
N MET A 200 -1.61 -9.92 7.18
CA MET A 200 -1.22 -10.56 8.46
C MET A 200 -0.74 -9.55 9.50
N ASN A 201 -0.17 -8.41 9.08
CA ASN A 201 0.33 -7.38 10.00
C ASN A 201 -0.63 -6.17 10.11
N LEU A 202 -1.42 -5.91 9.08
CA LEU A 202 -2.44 -4.88 9.06
C LEU A 202 -3.65 -5.43 8.31
N SER A 203 -4.71 -5.77 9.06
CA SER A 203 -5.89 -6.41 8.48
C SER A 203 -6.58 -5.51 7.44
N PRO A 204 -7.39 -6.08 6.53
CA PRO A 204 -8.17 -5.30 5.58
C PRO A 204 -9.05 -4.22 6.22
N GLU A 205 -9.64 -4.52 7.39
CA GLU A 205 -10.44 -3.58 8.17
C GLU A 205 -9.56 -2.45 8.73
N ALA A 206 -8.37 -2.77 9.25
CA ALA A 206 -7.44 -1.77 9.76
C ALA A 206 -6.92 -0.84 8.64
N LYS A 207 -6.76 -1.37 7.42
CA LYS A 207 -6.46 -0.55 6.23
C LYS A 207 -7.63 0.35 5.85
N ALA A 208 -8.86 -0.16 5.90
CA ALA A 208 -10.06 0.63 5.67
C ALA A 208 -10.21 1.76 6.71
N ASP A 209 -9.86 1.52 7.98
CA ASP A 209 -9.81 2.53 9.03
C ASP A 209 -8.81 3.66 8.69
N VAL A 210 -7.59 3.30 8.23
CA VAL A 210 -6.58 4.29 7.79
C VAL A 210 -7.09 5.13 6.62
N ILE A 211 -7.76 4.51 5.66
CA ILE A 211 -8.38 5.21 4.53
C ILE A 211 -9.48 6.15 5.01
N ALA A 212 -10.36 5.70 5.91
CA ALA A 212 -11.42 6.51 6.50
C ALA A 212 -10.85 7.73 7.24
N TYR A 213 -9.75 7.56 7.97
CA TYR A 213 -9.02 8.65 8.62
C TYR A 213 -8.49 9.68 7.61
N LEU A 214 -7.79 9.24 6.56
CA LEU A 214 -7.26 10.14 5.54
C LEU A 214 -8.37 10.90 4.82
N LYS A 215 -9.48 10.23 4.49
CA LYS A 215 -10.66 10.84 3.88
C LYS A 215 -11.28 11.91 4.78
N THR A 216 -11.48 11.58 6.06
CA THR A 216 -12.03 12.52 7.05
C THR A 216 -11.14 13.76 7.19
N MET A 217 -9.82 13.60 7.30
CA MET A 217 -8.90 14.74 7.38
C MET A 217 -8.96 15.62 6.12
N HIS A 218 -9.07 15.04 4.93
CA HIS A 218 -9.17 15.81 3.70
C HIS A 218 -10.49 16.55 3.57
N GLU A 219 -11.59 15.96 4.06
CA GLU A 219 -12.93 16.57 4.05
C GLU A 219 -13.05 17.70 5.08
N GLU A 220 -12.46 17.55 6.27
CA GLU A 220 -12.44 18.58 7.32
C GLU A 220 -11.61 19.82 6.93
N GLY A 221 -10.66 19.66 6.01
CA GLY A 221 -9.84 20.75 5.51
C GLY A 221 -8.86 21.30 6.56
N ASN A 222 -8.78 22.62 6.69
CA ASN A 222 -7.83 23.29 7.59
C ASN A 222 -8.56 24.22 8.57
N PRO A 223 -8.96 23.71 9.73
CA PRO A 223 -9.56 24.54 10.77
C PRO A 223 -8.56 25.63 11.22
N GLY A 224 -8.94 26.89 11.13
CA GLY A 224 -8.10 28.02 11.56
C GLY A 224 -7.36 28.78 10.45
N GLY A 225 -7.56 28.43 9.18
CA GLY A 225 -7.13 29.26 8.05
C GLY A 225 -6.29 28.52 7.03
N MET A 226 -5.25 29.19 6.50
CA MET A 226 -4.43 28.63 5.42
C MET A 226 -3.55 27.48 5.92
N ALA A 227 -3.51 26.38 5.16
CA ALA A 227 -2.71 25.19 5.48
C ALA A 227 -1.20 25.43 5.44
N LEU A 228 -0.74 26.41 4.65
CA LEU A 228 0.68 26.66 4.37
C LEU A 228 1.46 25.41 3.93
N GLY A 229 0.79 24.49 3.22
CA GLY A 229 1.37 23.22 2.78
C GLY A 229 1.39 22.11 3.84
N SER A 230 0.85 22.35 5.04
CA SER A 230 0.74 21.39 6.14
C SER A 230 2.07 20.79 6.58
N LEU A 231 3.16 21.55 6.43
CA LEU A 231 4.52 21.18 6.86
C LEU A 231 4.83 21.65 8.29
N GLY A 232 3.85 22.26 8.97
CA GLY A 232 3.93 22.72 10.34
C GLY A 232 4.88 23.92 10.53
N PRO A 233 5.76 23.89 11.55
CA PRO A 233 6.46 25.09 12.03
C PRO A 233 7.42 25.72 11.03
N VAL A 234 7.86 24.97 10.01
CA VAL A 234 8.78 25.49 8.99
C VAL A 234 8.07 26.49 8.07
N SER A 235 6.94 26.09 7.48
CA SER A 235 6.15 26.95 6.59
C SER A 235 5.48 28.08 7.37
N GLU A 236 4.95 27.77 8.56
CA GLU A 236 4.37 28.77 9.46
C GLU A 236 5.41 29.80 9.91
N GLY A 237 6.60 29.35 10.30
CA GLY A 237 7.70 30.22 10.71
C GLY A 237 8.18 31.13 9.59
N LEU A 238 8.27 30.62 8.35
CA LEU A 238 8.62 31.43 7.18
C LEU A 238 7.58 32.54 6.92
N VAL A 239 6.28 32.21 6.99
CA VAL A 239 5.21 33.18 6.83
C VAL A 239 5.21 34.21 7.95
N ALA A 240 5.38 33.77 9.20
CA ALA A 240 5.49 34.67 10.34
C ALA A 240 6.71 35.60 10.23
N TRP A 241 7.83 35.11 9.71
CA TRP A 241 9.03 35.91 9.52
C TRP A 241 8.91 36.92 8.37
N ILE A 242 8.35 36.51 7.22
CA ILE A 242 8.21 37.43 6.08
C ILE A 242 7.09 38.45 6.33
N PHE A 243 5.89 37.98 6.66
CA PHE A 243 4.71 38.84 6.73
C PHE A 243 4.50 39.38 8.13
N GLY A 244 4.62 38.54 9.16
CA GLY A 244 4.45 38.98 10.55
C GLY A 244 5.48 40.03 10.94
N LEU A 245 6.77 39.68 10.85
CA LEU A 245 7.85 40.61 11.19
C LEU A 245 7.94 41.76 10.18
N GLY A 246 7.71 41.51 8.88
CA GLY A 246 7.69 42.57 7.86
C GLY A 246 6.64 43.66 8.13
N ILE A 247 5.43 43.27 8.52
CA ILE A 247 4.36 44.21 8.91
C ILE A 247 4.75 44.98 10.17
N LEU A 248 5.31 44.30 11.18
CA LEU A 248 5.73 44.95 12.42
C LEU A 248 6.84 45.97 12.18
N ILE A 249 7.85 45.64 11.37
CA ILE A 249 8.93 46.56 10.99
C ILE A 249 8.36 47.76 10.21
N GLY A 250 7.48 47.52 9.24
CA GLY A 250 6.84 48.58 8.47
C GLY A 250 6.01 49.53 9.33
N ALA A 251 5.24 48.99 10.28
CA ALA A 251 4.47 49.77 11.24
C ALA A 251 5.39 50.59 12.18
N ALA A 252 6.46 49.98 12.70
CA ALA A 252 7.43 50.67 13.55
C ALA A 252 8.11 51.83 12.82
N TYR A 253 8.52 51.62 11.55
CA TYR A 253 9.09 52.67 10.71
C TYR A 253 8.09 53.81 10.46
N TRP A 254 6.85 53.49 10.10
CA TRP A 254 5.80 54.48 9.82
C TRP A 254 5.43 55.31 11.06
N LEU A 255 5.30 54.66 12.22
CA LEU A 255 5.05 55.35 13.49
C LEU A 255 6.25 56.21 13.90
N GLY A 256 7.47 55.69 13.73
CA GLY A 256 8.72 56.42 14.01
C GLY A 256 8.86 57.69 13.17
N GLN A 257 8.51 57.66 11.88
CA GLN A 257 8.52 58.84 11.02
C GLN A 257 7.53 59.93 11.42
N LYS A 258 6.40 59.57 12.04
CA LYS A 258 5.37 60.52 12.48
C LYS A 258 5.62 61.07 13.89
N GLY A 259 6.47 60.40 14.67
CA GLY A 259 6.83 60.79 16.03
C GLY A 259 8.11 61.62 16.14
N ALA A 260 8.91 61.70 15.08
CA ALA A 260 10.06 62.60 14.94
C ALA A 260 9.67 63.86 14.16
#